data_AF-A0A1G7DCN9-F1
#
_entry.id   AF-A0A1G7DCN9-F1
#
_cell.length_a   1.000
_cell.length_b   1.000
_cell.length_c   1.000
_cell.angle_alpha   90.00
_cell.angle_beta   90.00
_cell.angle_gamma   90.00
#
_symmetry.space_group_name_H-M   'P 1'
#
loop_
_entity.id
_entity.type
_entity.pdbx_description
1 polymer ?
#
loop_
_entity_poly.entity_id
_entity_poly.type
_entity_poly.pdbx_seq_one_letter_code
_entity_poly.pdbx_strand_id
1 'polypeptide(L)' 'MVVSHANDSVFWVVTQFSNMDAKTGYRLQTVGTLVEGTVEASAVMIIGLFAL' A
#
# COMPACT_ATOMS: atom_id res chain seq x y z
N MET A 1 0.96 2.14 -5.63
CA MET A 1 2.31 2.56 -5.14
C MET A 1 3.08 1.30 -4.75
N VAL A 2 4.42 1.29 -4.74
CA VAL A 2 5.19 0.07 -4.39
C VAL A 2 6.08 0.29 -3.17
N VAL A 3 6.87 1.37 -3.16
CA VAL A 3 7.65 1.80 -1.98
C VAL A 3 7.59 3.32 -1.95
N SER A 4 7.13 3.89 -0.84
CA SER A 4 7.20 5.33 -0.68
C SER A 4 8.64 5.74 -0.40
N HIS A 5 9.05 6.85 -1.02
CA HIS A 5 10.28 7.53 -0.69
C HIS A 5 10.04 8.51 0.46
N ALA A 6 11.12 8.95 1.12
CA ALA A 6 11.06 9.99 2.16
C ALA A 6 10.46 11.33 1.70
N ASN A 7 10.22 11.53 0.40
CA ASN A 7 9.59 12.73 -0.17
C ASN A 7 8.08 12.53 -0.46
N ASP A 8 7.51 11.39 -0.08
CA ASP A 8 6.10 11.08 -0.34
C ASP A 8 5.20 11.71 0.73
N SER A 9 4.26 12.56 0.32
CA SER A 9 3.37 13.27 1.24
C SER A 9 2.42 12.33 1.97
N VAL A 10 2.01 11.23 1.32
CA VAL A 10 1.15 10.21 1.93
C VAL A 10 1.86 9.48 3.06
N PHE A 11 3.17 9.19 2.90
CA PHE A 11 3.98 8.58 3.95
C PHE A 11 4.05 9.47 5.21
N TRP A 12 4.31 10.76 5.03
CA TRP A 12 4.40 11.69 6.16
C TRP A 12 3.06 11.94 6.84
N VAL A 13 1.96 12.04 6.08
CA VAL A 13 0.62 12.14 6.66
C VAL A 13 0.32 10.92 7.54
N VAL A 14 0.52 9.70 7.03
CA VAL A 14 0.20 8.47 7.78
C VAL A 14 1.11 8.30 9.01
N THR A 15 2.42 8.55 8.87
CA THR A 15 3.36 8.39 9.99
C THR A 15 3.17 9.46 11.06
N GLN A 16 2.95 10.72 10.69
CA GLN A 16 2.80 11.81 11.67
C GLN A 16 1.45 11.74 12.40
N PHE A 17 0.34 11.53 11.70
CA PHE A 17 -0.98 11.41 12.36
C PHE A 17 -1.08 10.16 13.22
N SER A 18 -0.32 9.11 12.93
CA SER A 18 -0.28 7.88 13.70
C SER A 18 0.84 7.82 14.74
N ASN A 19 1.62 8.91 14.90
CA ASN A 19 2.77 8.99 15.79
C ASN A 19 3.76 7.81 15.63
N MET A 20 4.04 7.46 14.38
CA MET A 20 4.79 6.27 13.97
C MET A 20 6.20 6.65 13.54
N ASP A 21 7.20 5.84 13.90
CA ASP A 21 8.56 6.05 13.42
C ASP A 21 8.70 5.70 11.94
N ALA A 22 9.66 6.33 11.26
CA ALA A 22 9.85 6.17 9.82
C ALA A 22 10.12 4.71 9.40
N LYS A 23 10.83 3.92 10.22
CA LYS A 23 11.14 2.52 9.89
C LYS A 23 9.89 1.66 9.93
N THR A 24 9.02 1.89 10.92
CA THR A 24 7.71 1.22 10.97
C THR A 24 6.81 1.69 9.83
N GLY A 25 6.82 2.98 9.49
CA GLY A 25 6.13 3.51 8.32
C GLY A 25 6.54 2.81 7.03
N TYR A 26 7.85 2.63 6.79
CA TYR A 26 8.33 1.96 5.58
C TYR A 26 7.94 0.50 5.53
N ARG A 27 7.98 -0.21 6.66
CA ARG A 27 7.50 -1.60 6.75
C ARG A 27 6.01 -1.69 6.49
N LEU A 28 5.22 -0.82 7.10
CA LEU A 28 3.76 -0.76 6.94
C LEU A 28 3.41 -0.58 5.47
N GLN A 29 3.97 0.44 4.81
CA GLN A 29 3.64 0.70 3.41
C GLN A 29 4.18 -0.37 2.47
N THR A 30 5.36 -0.93 2.69
CA THR A 30 5.90 -1.99 1.83
C THR A 30 5.03 -3.26 1.89
N VAL A 31 4.61 -3.66 3.09
CA VAL A 31 3.69 -4.81 3.24
C VAL A 31 2.30 -4.45 2.76
N GLY A 32 1.84 -3.23 3.05
CA GLY A 32 0.53 -2.72 2.65
C GLY A 32 0.35 -2.73 1.13
N THR A 33 1.31 -2.21 0.37
CA THR A 33 1.25 -2.17 -1.10
C THR A 33 1.36 -3.56 -1.72
N LEU A 34 2.11 -4.48 -1.10
CA LEU A 34 2.17 -5.87 -1.53
C LEU A 34 0.80 -6.57 -1.38
N VAL A 35 0.14 -6.36 -0.24
CA VAL A 35 -1.20 -6.90 0.02
C VAL A 35 -2.21 -6.26 -0.92
N GLU A 36 -2.21 -4.92 -1.04
CA GLU A 36 -3.08 -4.16 -1.93
C GLU A 36 -2.99 -4.68 -3.37
N GLY A 37 -1.78 -4.76 -3.94
CA GLY A 37 -1.59 -5.24 -5.31
C GLY A 37 -1.99 -6.70 -5.50
N THR A 38 -1.78 -7.57 -4.51
CA THR A 38 -2.21 -8.97 -4.58
C THR A 38 -3.73 -9.10 -4.57
N VAL A 39 -4.40 -8.33 -3.70
CA VAL A 39 -5.86 -8.31 -3.60
C VAL A 39 -6.47 -7.72 -4.88
N GLU A 40 -5.89 -6.62 -5.39
CA GLU A 40 -6.34 -5.98 -6.63
C GLU A 40 -6.21 -6.93 -7.83
N ALA A 41 -5.06 -7.59 -8.00
CA ALA A 41 -4.86 -8.57 -9.05
C ALA A 41 -5.86 -9.72 -8.97
N SER A 42 -6.08 -10.26 -7.77
CA SER A 42 -7.03 -11.35 -7.53
C SER A 42 -8.47 -10.91 -7.82
N ALA A 43 -8.85 -9.72 -7.38
CA ALA A 43 -10.18 -9.15 -7.62
C ALA A 43 -10.44 -8.96 -9.11
N VAL A 44 -9.48 -8.41 -9.86
CA VAL A 44 -9.60 -8.22 -11.31
C VAL A 44 -9.71 -9.57 -12.03
N MET A 45 -8.95 -10.59 -11.62
CA MET A 45 -9.08 -11.94 -12.21
C MET A 45 -10.47 -12.54 -11.97
N ILE A 46 -11.00 -12.41 -10.75
CA ILE A 46 -12.33 -12.94 -10.38
C ILE A 46 -13.42 -12.19 -11.16
N ILE A 47 -13.39 -10.86 -11.18
CA ILE A 47 -14.37 -10.06 -11.93
C ILE A 47 -14.27 -10.38 -13.42
N GLY A 48 -13.05 -10.49 -13.95
CA GLY A 48 -12.79 -10.85 -15.34
C GLY A 48 -13.39 -12.20 -15.73
N LEU A 49 -13.39 -13.18 -14.83
CA LEU A 49 -14.00 -14.50 -15.07
C LEU A 49 -15.53 -14.44 -15.26
N PHE A 50 -16.20 -13.44 -14.68
CA PHE A 50 -17.65 -13.28 -14.76
C PHE A 50 -18.10 -12.20 -15.75
N ALA A 51 -17.24 -11.21 -16.03
CA ALA A 51 -17.54 -10.09 -16.91
C ALA A 51 -17.18 -10.34 -18.39
N LEU A 52 -16.37 -11.36 -18.67
CA LEU A 52 -16.04 -11.87 -20.01
C LEU A 52 -16.68 -13.24 -20.23
#